data_AF-A0A4R3DZW6-F1
#
_entry.id   AF-A0A4R3DZW6-F1
#
_cell.length_a   1.000
_cell.length_b   1.000
_cell.length_c   1.000
_cell.angle_alpha   90.00
_cell.angle_beta   90.00
_cell.angle_gamma   90.00
#
_symmetry.space_group_name_H-M   'P 1'
#
loop_
_entity.id
_entity.type
_entity.pdbx_description
1 polymer ?
#
loop_
_entity_poly.entity_id
_entity_poly.type
_entity_poly.pdbx_seq_one_letter_code
_entity_poly.pdbx_strand_id
1 'polypeptide(L)' 'MKFRTFAALALLAFTASGCVTAAEQRAADETRCSSYGFRRNTDAFANCLLSVDLDRSAVRRYQLETAFGPRWYGYRYGYW' A
#
# COMPACT_ATOMS: atom_id res chain seq x y z
N MET A 1 -10.50 35.16 6.53
CA MET A 1 -10.58 34.25 7.70
C MET A 1 -10.97 32.82 7.33
N LYS A 2 -11.97 32.60 6.45
CA LYS A 2 -12.38 31.25 5.99
C LYS A 2 -11.29 30.43 5.27
N PHE A 3 -10.38 31.08 4.55
CA PHE A 3 -9.28 30.36 3.87
C PHE A 3 -8.29 29.72 4.85
N ARG A 4 -8.07 30.35 6.02
CA ARG A 4 -7.18 29.82 7.07
C ARG A 4 -7.80 28.60 7.75
N THR A 5 -9.12 28.60 7.94
CA THR A 5 -9.84 27.44 8.49
C THR A 5 -9.87 26.27 7.51
N PHE A 6 -10.04 26.51 6.20
CA PHE A 6 -9.94 25.46 5.20
C PHE A 6 -8.52 24.89 5.09
N ALA A 7 -7.50 25.75 5.13
CA ALA A 7 -6.10 25.31 5.13
C ALA A 7 -5.76 24.47 6.37
N ALA A 8 -6.24 24.84 7.55
CA ALA A 8 -6.04 24.08 8.78
C ALA A 8 -6.70 22.69 8.72
N LEU A 9 -7.92 22.59 8.18
CA LEU A 9 -8.64 21.32 8.03
C LEU A 9 -7.95 20.39 7.02
N ALA A 10 -7.45 20.93 5.91
CA ALA A 10 -6.72 20.14 4.91
C ALA A 10 -5.43 19.54 5.47
N LEU A 11 -4.70 20.31 6.27
CA LEU A 11 -3.45 19.87 6.89
C LEU A 11 -3.69 18.76 7.93
N LEU A 12 -4.78 18.86 8.68
CA LEU A 12 -5.19 17.86 9.68
C LEU A 12 -5.66 16.55 9.02
N ALA A 13 -6.39 16.64 7.90
CA ALA A 13 -6.78 15.47 7.11
C ALA A 13 -5.56 14.73 6.52
N PHE A 14 -4.54 15.48 6.07
CA PHE A 14 -3.31 14.90 5.52
C PHE A 14 -2.49 14.13 6.57
N THR A 15 -2.51 14.58 7.83
CA THR A 15 -1.85 13.85 8.93
C THR A 15 -2.61 12.59 9.36
N ALA A 16 -3.92 12.51 9.10
CA ALA A 16 -4.73 11.34 9.43
C ALA A 16 -4.63 10.23 8.37
N SER A 17 -4.24 10.55 7.14
CA SER A 17 -4.00 9.58 6.07
C SER A 17 -2.60 8.98 6.19
N GLY A 18 -2.32 8.10 7.15
CA GLY A 18 -0.92 7.67 7.30
C GLY A 18 -0.58 6.36 7.99
N CYS A 19 -1.44 5.77 8.82
CA CYS A 19 -1.03 4.59 9.58
C CYS A 19 -2.09 3.50 9.52
N VAL A 20 -1.96 2.60 8.55
CA VAL A 20 -2.52 1.25 8.70
C VAL A 20 -1.47 0.41 9.40
N THR A 21 -1.84 -0.18 10.53
CA THR A 21 -0.95 -1.09 11.23
C THR A 21 -0.84 -2.41 10.47
N ALA A 22 0.28 -3.13 10.63
CA ALA A 22 0.45 -4.46 10.02
C ALA A 22 -0.64 -5.45 10.47
N ALA A 23 -1.14 -5.31 11.70
CA ALA A 23 -2.21 -6.13 12.25
C ALA A 23 -3.57 -5.83 11.59
N GLU A 24 -3.95 -4.56 11.45
CA GLU A 24 -5.18 -4.16 10.75
C GLU A 24 -5.15 -4.59 9.29
N GLN A 25 -3.99 -4.45 8.64
CA GLN A 25 -3.83 -4.88 7.27
C GLN A 25 -4.02 -6.40 7.12
N ARG A 26 -3.44 -7.19 8.03
CA ARG A 26 -3.63 -8.64 8.04
C ARG A 26 -5.08 -9.02 8.28
N ALA A 27 -5.77 -8.35 9.20
CA ALA A 27 -7.20 -8.59 9.44
C ALA A 27 -8.06 -8.26 8.21
N ALA A 28 -7.73 -7.20 7.47
CA ALA A 28 -8.40 -6.85 6.22
C ALA A 28 -8.15 -7.91 5.12
N ASP A 29 -6.90 -8.38 4.99
CA ASP A 29 -6.52 -9.42 4.03
C ASP A 29 -7.22 -10.76 4.36
N GLU A 30 -7.32 -11.14 5.64
CA GLU A 30 -8.06 -12.32 6.10
C GLU A 30 -9.57 -12.21 5.82
N THR A 31 -10.15 -11.03 6.06
CA THR A 31 -11.57 -10.75 5.77
C THR A 31 -11.84 -10.91 4.28
N ARG A 32 -10.96 -10.37 3.43
CA ARG A 32 -11.06 -10.49 1.96
C ARG A 32 -10.96 -11.94 1.50
N CYS A 33 -10.03 -12.73 2.03
CA CYS A 33 -9.95 -14.15 1.66
C CYS A 33 -11.17 -14.94 2.15
N SER A 34 -11.73 -14.61 3.32
CA SER A 34 -12.95 -15.25 3.79
C SER A 34 -14.18 -14.89 2.94
N SER A 35 -14.25 -13.66 2.38
CA SER A 35 -15.38 -13.25 1.54
C SER A 35 -15.39 -13.93 0.16
N TYR A 36 -14.23 -14.39 -0.32
CA TYR A 36 -14.12 -15.27 -1.49
C TYR A 36 -14.53 -16.73 -1.20
N GLY A 37 -14.81 -17.08 0.06
CA GLY A 37 -15.22 -18.43 0.46
C GLY A 37 -14.07 -19.34 0.89
N PHE A 38 -12.83 -18.83 1.00
CA PHE A 38 -11.71 -19.62 1.50
C PHE A 38 -11.87 -19.88 3.00
N ARG A 39 -11.69 -21.14 3.40
CA ARG A 39 -11.73 -21.54 4.82
C ARG A 39 -10.37 -21.30 5.48
N ARG A 40 -10.37 -20.70 6.67
CA ARG A 40 -9.16 -20.57 7.50
C ARG A 40 -8.47 -21.91 7.70
N ASN A 41 -7.15 -21.87 7.89
CA ASN A 41 -6.28 -23.04 8.11
C ASN A 41 -6.31 -24.05 6.94
N THR A 42 -6.40 -23.55 5.71
CA THR A 42 -6.27 -24.35 4.49
C THR A 42 -5.19 -23.77 3.59
N ASP A 43 -4.57 -24.62 2.76
CA ASP A 43 -3.59 -24.17 1.78
C ASP A 43 -4.20 -23.17 0.79
N ALA A 44 -5.48 -23.32 0.45
CA ALA A 44 -6.20 -22.39 -0.40
C ALA A 44 -6.29 -20.98 0.24
N PHE A 45 -6.52 -20.90 1.54
CA PHE A 45 -6.53 -19.63 2.28
C PHE A 45 -5.13 -19.01 2.37
N ALA A 46 -4.10 -19.82 2.61
CA ALA A 46 -2.71 -19.35 2.59
C ALA A 46 -2.30 -18.82 1.21
N ASN A 47 -2.69 -19.50 0.13
CA ASN A 47 -2.46 -19.06 -1.24
C ASN A 47 -3.19 -17.76 -1.57
N CYS A 48 -4.43 -17.59 -1.08
CA CYS A 48 -5.15 -16.32 -1.22
C CYS A 48 -4.36 -15.16 -0.56
N LEU A 49 -3.94 -15.33 0.69
CA LEU A 49 -3.14 -14.31 1.38
C LEU A 49 -1.82 -14.02 0.65
N LEU A 50 -1.13 -15.07 0.19
CA LEU A 50 0.11 -14.93 -0.56
C LEU A 50 -0.10 -14.13 -1.85
N SER A 51 -1.17 -14.40 -2.60
CA SER A 51 -1.47 -13.65 -3.83
C SER A 51 -1.70 -12.16 -3.59
N VAL A 52 -2.38 -11.81 -2.48
CA VAL A 52 -2.58 -10.41 -2.08
C VAL A 52 -1.26 -9.73 -1.73
N ASP A 53 -0.37 -10.44 -1.02
CA ASP A 53 0.94 -9.91 -0.67
C ASP A 53 1.83 -9.68 -1.90
N LEU A 54 1.81 -10.62 -2.85
CA LEU A 54 2.54 -10.52 -4.11
C LEU A 54 2.06 -9.33 -4.95
N ASP A 55 0.74 -9.15 -5.10
CA ASP A 55 0.15 -8.01 -5.81
C ASP A 55 0.59 -6.68 -5.17
N ARG A 56 0.50 -6.58 -3.85
CA ARG A 56 0.96 -5.40 -3.09
C ARG A 56 2.46 -5.14 -3.29
N SER A 57 3.28 -6.19 -3.32
CA SER A 57 4.72 -6.08 -3.58
C SER A 57 5.00 -5.57 -5.00
N ALA A 58 4.21 -6.01 -5.98
CA ALA A 58 4.33 -5.59 -7.37
C ALA A 58 3.99 -4.10 -7.54
N VAL A 59 2.90 -3.64 -6.91
CA VAL A 59 2.54 -2.20 -6.88
C VAL A 59 3.67 -1.37 -6.28
N ARG A 60 4.26 -1.83 -5.18
CA ARG A 60 5.37 -1.11 -4.53
C ARG A 60 6.61 -1.03 -5.43
N ARG A 61 6.96 -2.12 -6.10
CA ARG A 61 8.05 -2.14 -7.09
C ARG A 61 7.78 -1.17 -8.23
N TYR A 62 6.58 -1.21 -8.80
CA TYR A 62 6.16 -0.29 -9.87
C TYR A 62 6.21 1.18 -9.43
N GLN A 63 5.76 1.50 -8.22
CA GLN A 63 5.85 2.85 -7.66
C GLN A 63 7.30 3.31 -7.54
N LEU A 64 8.21 2.45 -7.06
CA LEU A 64 9.63 2.79 -6.99
C LEU A 64 10.24 2.97 -8.39
N GLU A 65 9.89 2.11 -9.33
CA GLU A 65 10.36 2.21 -10.72
C GLU A 65 9.87 3.47 -11.43
N THR A 66 8.65 3.94 -11.12
CA THR A 66 8.07 5.14 -11.73
C THR A 66 8.49 6.42 -11.03
N ALA A 67 8.61 6.43 -9.70
CA ALA A 67 8.95 7.62 -8.92
C ALA A 67 10.36 8.16 -9.21
N PHE A 68 11.33 7.29 -9.49
CA PHE A 68 12.71 7.67 -9.75
C PHE A 68 13.07 7.71 -11.25
N GLY A 69 12.06 7.60 -12.13
CA GLY A 69 12.26 7.42 -13.58
C GLY A 69 12.88 6.06 -13.92
N PRO A 70 13.02 5.71 -15.22
CA PRO A 70 13.65 4.46 -15.62
C PRO A 70 15.02 4.32 -14.95
N ARG A 71 15.32 3.17 -14.34
CA ARG A 71 16.59 2.93 -13.62
C ARG A 71 17.85 3.27 -14.45
N TRP A 72 17.75 3.28 -15.78
CA TRP A 72 18.77 3.75 -16.72
C TRP A 72 19.09 5.25 -16.66
N TYR A 73 18.13 6.12 -16.31
CA TYR A 73 18.40 7.55 -16.11
C TYR A 73 19.33 7.76 -14.91
N GLY A 74 19.14 7.05 -13.78
CA GLY A 74 20.05 7.14 -12.62
C GLY A 74 21.51 6.78 -12.92
N TYR A 75 21.76 5.77 -13.77
CA TYR A 75 23.11 5.40 -14.23
C TYR A 75 23.76 6.45 -15.14
N ARG A 76 22.96 7.21 -15.90
CA ARG A 76 23.44 8.27 -16.81
C ARG A 76 23.83 9.56 -16.07
N TYR A 77 23.14 9.89 -14.97
CA TYR A 77 23.33 11.15 -14.23
C TYR A 77 24.13 11.03 -12.92
N GLY A 78 24.65 9.85 -12.59
CA GLY A 78 25.68 9.70 -11.55
C GLY A 78 25.23 9.99 -10.12
N TYR A 79 23.97 9.73 -9.79
CA TYR A 79 23.49 9.80 -8.41
C TYR A 79 23.60 8.43 -7.74
N TRP A 80 24.78 8.11 -7.22
CA TRP A 80 25.03 7.04 -6.24
C TRP A 80 26.13 7.48 -5.27
#